data_AF-A0A4U5MMJ8-F1
#
_entry.id   AF-A0A4U5MMJ8-F1
#
_cell.length_a   1.000
_cell.length_b   1.000
_cell.length_c   1.000
_cell.angle_alpha   90.00
_cell.angle_beta   90.00
_cell.angle_gamma   90.00
#
_symmetry.space_group_name_H-M   'P 1'
#
loop_
_entity.id
_entity.type
_entity.pdbx_description
1 polymer ?
#
loop_
_entity_poly.entity_id
_entity_poly.type
_entity_poly.pdbx_seq_one_letter_code
_entity_poly.pdbx_strand_id
1 'polypeptide(L)'
;MDRTPIEFIKNVVNQFPKDAATTVSRMSELSSNWSRISQKRREKTNIETYLHLTKEGLFYNCYSGDLTTFDSRFHELFIAVISGQMDDSSKPLTDDLLNRLLAILSRQHTRHNWVLVECCDHLFEQKSTVLKRILDAIPGTKLLEIIGEFQAHRILKNSQIIKNYLWLPESLEPVVLSMIENCHSVTFSGGVQLHRQRFVDKFVEAMDKASGKTQTLDNERKELNRKWQNGFIQEWRIYGFSFHFTFP
;
A
#
# COMPACT_ATOMS: atom_id res chain seq x y z
N MET A 1 18.29 -27.97 -11.11
CA MET A 1 16.94 -27.36 -11.20
C MET A 1 16.29 -27.58 -12.58
N ASP A 2 16.95 -28.29 -13.49
CA ASP A 2 16.56 -28.36 -14.91
C ASP A 2 15.30 -29.19 -15.19
N ARG A 3 14.96 -30.11 -14.28
CA ARG A 3 13.77 -30.97 -14.39
C ARG A 3 12.52 -30.35 -13.79
N THR A 4 12.61 -29.14 -13.22
CA THR A 4 11.45 -28.45 -12.64
C THR A 4 10.43 -28.12 -13.75
N PRO A 5 9.14 -28.45 -13.58
CA PRO A 5 8.12 -28.15 -14.58
C PRO A 5 8.03 -26.64 -14.89
N ILE A 6 7.94 -26.29 -16.17
CA ILE A 6 7.88 -24.90 -16.63
C ILE A 6 6.75 -24.11 -15.96
N GLU A 7 5.57 -24.72 -15.79
CA GLU A 7 4.43 -24.05 -15.14
C GLU A 7 4.70 -23.75 -13.66
N PHE A 8 5.41 -24.62 -12.95
CA PHE A 8 5.83 -24.34 -11.60
C PHE A 8 6.80 -23.15 -11.55
N ILE A 9 7.79 -23.12 -12.44
CA ILE A 9 8.76 -22.01 -12.52
C ILE A 9 8.03 -20.69 -12.80
N LYS A 10 7.09 -20.67 -13.75
CA LYS A 10 6.25 -19.50 -14.04
C LYS A 10 5.49 -19.05 -12.79
N ASN A 11 4.87 -19.97 -12.07
CA ASN A 11 4.10 -19.65 -10.86
C ASN A 11 4.97 -19.03 -9.78
N VAL A 12 6.19 -19.56 -9.55
CA VAL A 12 7.14 -19.01 -8.59
C VAL A 12 7.65 -17.63 -9.01
N VAL A 13 8.16 -17.51 -10.24
CA VAL A 13 8.72 -16.23 -10.74
C VAL A 13 7.65 -15.13 -10.76
N ASN A 14 6.39 -15.47 -11.06
CA ASN A 14 5.29 -14.51 -11.08
C ASN A 14 4.81 -14.07 -9.68
N GLN A 15 5.32 -14.63 -8.58
CA GLN A 15 5.06 -14.08 -7.24
C GLN A 15 5.87 -12.80 -6.97
N PHE A 16 6.94 -12.57 -7.73
CA PHE A 16 7.84 -11.45 -7.51
C PHE A 16 7.57 -10.32 -8.50
N PRO A 17 7.58 -9.05 -8.06
CA PRO A 17 7.59 -7.89 -8.95
C PRO A 17 8.70 -7.97 -10.00
N LYS A 18 8.51 -7.41 -11.21
CA LYS A 18 9.55 -7.46 -12.25
C LYS A 18 10.85 -6.76 -11.86
N ASP A 19 10.75 -5.76 -10.98
CA ASP A 19 11.84 -4.91 -10.47
C ASP A 19 12.50 -5.47 -9.20
N ALA A 20 12.08 -6.67 -8.74
CA ALA A 20 12.77 -7.43 -7.71
C ALA A 20 14.11 -7.97 -8.27
N ALA A 21 15.00 -7.06 -8.64
CA ALA A 21 16.18 -7.30 -9.45
C ALA A 21 17.09 -8.36 -8.82
N THR A 22 17.31 -8.28 -7.51
CA THR A 22 18.13 -9.25 -6.77
C THR A 22 17.52 -10.65 -6.79
N THR A 23 16.23 -10.78 -6.47
CA THR A 23 15.55 -12.09 -6.39
C THR A 23 15.35 -12.72 -7.76
N VAL A 24 14.80 -11.98 -8.72
CA VAL A 24 14.53 -12.48 -10.07
C VAL A 24 15.84 -12.73 -10.84
N SER A 25 16.90 -11.94 -10.59
CA SER A 25 18.22 -12.20 -11.17
C SER A 25 18.86 -13.46 -10.62
N ARG A 26 18.83 -13.69 -9.30
CA ARG A 26 19.33 -14.95 -8.72
C ARG A 26 18.59 -16.17 -9.26
N MET A 27 17.28 -16.06 -9.47
CA MET A 27 16.52 -17.13 -10.14
C MET A 27 17.03 -17.42 -11.55
N SER A 28 17.49 -16.39 -12.28
CA SER A 28 17.97 -16.57 -13.65
C SER A 28 19.29 -17.36 -13.75
N GLU A 29 19.99 -17.55 -12.64
CA GLU A 29 21.26 -18.30 -12.54
C GLU A 29 21.04 -19.81 -12.30
N LEU A 30 19.80 -20.25 -12.01
CA LEU A 30 19.53 -21.62 -11.57
C LEU A 30 19.59 -22.67 -12.70
N SER A 31 19.12 -22.33 -13.89
CA SER A 31 19.13 -23.17 -15.10
C SER A 31 18.56 -22.41 -16.31
N SER A 32 18.64 -22.99 -17.50
CA SER A 32 18.12 -22.38 -18.74
C SER A 32 16.62 -22.05 -18.68
N ASN A 33 15.80 -22.95 -18.12
CA ASN A 33 14.35 -22.72 -18.00
C ASN A 33 14.03 -21.57 -17.03
N TRP A 34 14.73 -21.51 -15.90
CA TRP A 34 14.57 -20.42 -14.94
C TRP A 34 15.08 -19.10 -15.50
N SER A 35 16.23 -19.11 -16.16
CA SER A 35 16.79 -17.95 -16.87
C SER A 35 15.79 -17.35 -17.86
N ARG A 36 15.25 -18.18 -18.75
CA ARG A 36 14.28 -17.75 -19.76
C ARG A 36 13.00 -17.16 -19.16
N ILE A 37 12.48 -17.76 -18.09
CA ILE A 37 11.22 -17.29 -17.46
C ILE A 37 11.46 -16.01 -16.65
N SER A 38 12.56 -15.93 -15.90
CA SER A 38 12.97 -14.72 -15.19
C SER A 38 13.25 -13.56 -16.14
N GLN A 39 13.87 -13.82 -17.29
CA GLN A 39 14.09 -12.80 -18.31
C GLN A 39 12.76 -12.25 -18.83
N LYS A 40 11.81 -13.12 -19.24
CA LYS A 40 10.47 -12.70 -19.68
C LYS A 40 9.73 -11.90 -18.61
N ARG A 41 9.93 -12.22 -17.33
CA ARG A 41 9.34 -11.46 -16.22
C ARG A 41 9.88 -10.03 -16.17
N ARG A 42 11.20 -9.85 -16.32
CA ARG A 42 11.87 -8.55 -16.32
C ARG A 42 11.51 -7.69 -17.54
N GLU A 43 11.24 -8.32 -18.68
CA GLU A 43 10.86 -7.65 -19.93
C GLU A 43 9.45 -7.05 -19.93
N LYS A 44 8.62 -7.33 -18.91
CA LYS A 44 7.27 -6.77 -18.84
C LYS A 44 7.29 -5.24 -18.75
N THR A 45 6.30 -4.59 -19.34
CA THR A 45 6.06 -3.15 -19.22
C THR A 45 5.26 -2.85 -17.96
N ASN A 46 5.68 -1.84 -17.20
CA ASN A 46 4.89 -1.35 -16.06
C ASN A 46 3.82 -0.40 -16.57
N ILE A 47 2.59 -0.64 -16.15
CA ILE A 47 1.45 0.23 -16.38
C ILE A 47 1.14 0.94 -15.07
N GLU A 48 1.05 2.26 -15.17
CA GLU A 48 0.58 3.14 -14.12
C GLU A 48 -0.87 3.47 -14.42
N THR A 49 -1.76 3.21 -13.47
CA THR A 49 -3.20 3.43 -13.66
C THR A 49 -3.69 4.44 -12.65
N TYR A 50 -4.31 5.49 -13.15
CA TYR A 50 -4.96 6.54 -12.39
C TYR A 50 -6.46 6.33 -12.51
N LEU A 51 -7.14 6.29 -11.38
CA LEU A 51 -8.57 6.05 -11.26
C LEU A 51 -9.18 7.28 -10.60
N HIS A 52 -10.06 7.93 -11.34
CA HIS A 52 -10.66 9.19 -10.92
C HIS A 52 -12.12 8.94 -10.54
N LEU A 53 -12.44 9.14 -9.26
CA LEU A 53 -13.77 9.00 -8.69
C LEU A 53 -14.37 10.39 -8.48
N THR A 54 -15.00 10.95 -9.52
CA THR A 54 -15.49 12.33 -9.50
C THR A 54 -17.02 12.41 -9.35
N LYS A 55 -17.56 13.64 -9.28
CA LYS A 55 -19.01 13.87 -9.30
C LYS A 55 -19.62 13.45 -10.64
N GLU A 56 -18.90 13.73 -11.72
CA GLU A 56 -19.30 13.54 -13.11
C GLU A 56 -19.31 12.07 -13.51
N GLY A 57 -18.48 11.24 -12.87
CA GLY A 57 -18.40 9.83 -13.20
C GLY A 57 -17.15 9.13 -12.70
N LEU A 58 -16.88 7.97 -13.30
CA LEU A 58 -15.66 7.21 -13.10
C LEU A 58 -14.80 7.40 -14.34
N PHE A 59 -13.54 7.75 -14.13
CA PHE A 59 -12.59 7.91 -15.23
C PHE A 59 -11.28 7.21 -14.91
N TYR A 60 -10.48 6.96 -15.93
CA TYR A 60 -9.16 6.42 -15.77
C TYR A 60 -8.17 7.04 -16.75
N ASN A 61 -6.90 7.01 -16.36
CA ASN A 61 -5.78 7.29 -17.25
C ASN A 61 -4.71 6.23 -17.07
N CYS A 62 -3.95 5.96 -18.13
CA CYS A 62 -2.78 5.11 -18.12
C CYS A 62 -1.62 5.83 -18.81
N TYR A 63 -0.67 6.37 -18.04
CA TYR A 63 0.46 7.12 -18.63
C TYR A 63 1.39 6.24 -19.49
N SER A 64 1.38 4.93 -19.28
CA SER A 64 2.25 3.97 -19.99
C SER A 64 1.50 2.79 -20.63
N GLY A 65 0.32 3.04 -21.20
CA GLY A 65 -0.45 2.03 -21.94
C GLY A 65 -1.93 2.34 -22.04
N ASP A 66 -2.76 1.32 -22.20
CA ASP A 66 -4.21 1.43 -22.10
C ASP A 66 -4.80 0.16 -21.46
N LEU A 67 -5.80 0.30 -20.60
CA LEU A 67 -6.53 -0.84 -20.04
C LEU A 67 -7.16 -1.69 -21.15
N THR A 68 -7.58 -1.09 -22.26
CA THR A 68 -8.16 -1.79 -23.43
C THR A 68 -7.16 -2.73 -24.10
N THR A 69 -5.87 -2.39 -24.11
CA THR A 69 -4.79 -3.19 -24.70
C THR A 69 -4.00 -3.98 -23.66
N PHE A 70 -4.43 -3.99 -22.39
CA PHE A 70 -3.73 -4.68 -21.32
C PHE A 70 -3.62 -6.19 -21.56
N ASP A 71 -2.39 -6.71 -21.63
CA ASP A 71 -2.12 -8.14 -21.69
C ASP A 71 -1.21 -8.56 -20.53
N SER A 72 -1.73 -9.39 -19.62
CA SER A 72 -0.98 -9.89 -18.45
C SER A 72 0.29 -10.67 -18.78
N ARG A 73 0.51 -11.07 -20.04
CA ARG A 73 1.75 -11.70 -20.53
C ARG A 73 2.88 -10.68 -20.68
N PHE A 74 2.56 -9.45 -21.06
CA PHE A 74 3.52 -8.39 -21.37
C PHE A 74 3.47 -7.23 -20.38
N HIS A 75 2.36 -7.06 -19.67
CA HIS A 75 2.12 -5.92 -18.81
C HIS A 75 1.99 -6.32 -17.33
N GLU A 76 2.25 -5.34 -16.48
CA GLU A 76 2.09 -5.37 -15.03
C GLU A 76 1.54 -4.03 -14.57
N LEU A 77 0.35 -4.01 -13.97
CA LEU A 77 -0.09 -2.83 -13.22
C LEU A 77 0.81 -2.72 -11.99
N PHE A 78 1.59 -1.66 -11.95
CA PHE A 78 2.66 -1.47 -10.95
C PHE A 78 2.30 -0.38 -9.94
N ILE A 79 1.58 0.64 -10.43
CA ILE A 79 1.10 1.79 -9.68
C ILE A 79 -0.41 1.90 -9.89
N ALA A 80 -1.15 2.02 -8.79
CA ALA A 80 -2.56 2.39 -8.81
C ALA A 80 -2.75 3.68 -8.00
N VAL A 81 -3.15 4.75 -8.68
CA VAL A 81 -3.55 6.00 -8.03
C VAL A 81 -5.06 6.10 -8.07
N ILE A 82 -5.66 6.39 -6.92
CA ILE A 82 -7.10 6.61 -6.79
C ILE A 82 -7.27 8.04 -6.28
N SER A 83 -7.89 8.91 -7.08
CA SER A 83 -8.04 10.34 -6.78
C SER A 83 -9.46 10.83 -7.05
N GLY A 84 -9.83 11.93 -6.41
CA GLY A 84 -11.06 12.68 -6.69
C GLY A 84 -10.94 13.68 -7.83
N GLN A 85 -9.73 13.87 -8.39
CA GLN A 85 -9.45 14.87 -9.43
C GLN A 85 -9.08 14.19 -10.74
N MET A 86 -9.65 14.63 -11.86
CA MET A 86 -9.29 14.18 -13.21
C MET A 86 -8.14 14.99 -13.80
N ASP A 87 -7.48 14.39 -14.80
CA ASP A 87 -6.62 15.11 -15.74
C ASP A 87 -7.27 15.22 -17.13
N ASP A 88 -6.72 16.07 -18.00
CA ASP A 88 -7.25 16.31 -19.35
C ASP A 88 -7.22 15.06 -20.26
N SER A 89 -6.42 14.05 -19.90
CA SER A 89 -6.28 12.78 -20.64
C SER A 89 -7.20 11.66 -20.14
N SER A 90 -8.02 11.95 -19.12
CA SER A 90 -8.86 10.97 -18.45
C SER A 90 -9.98 10.47 -19.37
N LYS A 91 -10.11 9.14 -19.48
CA LYS A 91 -11.13 8.45 -20.29
C LYS A 91 -12.23 7.89 -19.40
N PRO A 92 -13.49 7.80 -19.86
CA PRO A 92 -14.56 7.18 -19.08
C PRO A 92 -14.23 5.72 -18.71
N LEU A 93 -14.38 5.40 -17.43
CA LEU A 93 -14.25 4.03 -16.93
C LEU A 93 -15.63 3.35 -16.95
N THR A 94 -15.93 2.67 -18.04
CA THR A 94 -17.16 1.89 -18.19
C THR A 94 -17.18 0.68 -17.26
N ASP A 95 -18.34 0.09 -17.02
CA ASP A 95 -18.46 -1.11 -16.17
C ASP A 95 -17.63 -2.30 -16.69
N ASP A 96 -17.54 -2.47 -18.01
CA ASP A 96 -16.70 -3.50 -18.63
C ASP A 96 -15.20 -3.28 -18.31
N LEU A 97 -14.72 -2.05 -18.48
CA LEU A 97 -13.35 -1.68 -18.18
C LEU A 97 -13.06 -1.78 -16.68
N LEU A 98 -14.01 -1.39 -15.82
CA LEU A 98 -13.90 -1.58 -14.37
C LEU A 98 -13.78 -3.07 -14.04
N ASN A 99 -14.65 -3.93 -14.56
CA ASN A 99 -14.59 -5.37 -14.30
C ASN A 99 -13.26 -5.98 -14.78
N ARG A 100 -12.76 -5.54 -15.94
CA ARG A 100 -11.44 -5.94 -16.43
C ARG A 100 -10.33 -5.49 -15.50
N LEU A 101 -10.35 -4.24 -15.04
CA LEU A 101 -9.39 -3.70 -14.08
C LEU A 101 -9.39 -4.51 -12.78
N LEU A 102 -10.57 -4.80 -12.21
CA LEU A 102 -10.70 -5.60 -10.99
C LEU A 102 -10.10 -7.01 -11.18
N ALA A 103 -10.30 -7.62 -12.35
CA ALA A 103 -9.70 -8.90 -12.69
C ALA A 103 -8.17 -8.83 -12.84
N ILE A 104 -7.64 -7.71 -13.34
CA ILE A 104 -6.18 -7.47 -13.43
C ILE A 104 -5.59 -7.33 -12.02
N LEU A 105 -6.15 -6.42 -11.21
CA LEU A 105 -5.70 -6.12 -9.85
C LEU A 105 -5.68 -7.38 -8.96
N SER A 106 -6.76 -8.17 -9.01
CA SER A 106 -6.92 -9.37 -8.18
C SER A 106 -5.95 -10.50 -8.51
N ARG A 107 -5.46 -10.56 -9.75
CA ARG A 107 -4.47 -11.56 -10.20
C ARG A 107 -3.03 -11.14 -9.86
N GLN A 108 -2.80 -9.89 -9.48
CA GLN A 108 -1.47 -9.34 -9.18
C GLN A 108 -1.08 -9.42 -7.71
N HIS A 109 -1.27 -10.61 -7.11
CA HIS A 109 -0.91 -10.97 -5.74
C HIS A 109 0.42 -10.34 -5.27
N THR A 110 0.36 -9.35 -4.37
CA THR A 110 1.51 -8.63 -3.77
C THR A 110 2.51 -8.00 -4.74
N ARG A 111 2.11 -7.77 -5.99
CA ARG A 111 2.97 -7.20 -7.04
C ARG A 111 2.81 -5.71 -7.24
N HIS A 112 1.79 -5.13 -6.62
CA HIS A 112 1.59 -3.68 -6.59
C HIS A 112 2.71 -3.06 -5.78
N ASN A 113 3.51 -2.23 -6.41
CA ASN A 113 4.61 -1.56 -5.72
C ASN A 113 4.10 -0.34 -4.98
N TRP A 114 3.14 0.37 -5.56
CA TRP A 114 2.59 1.56 -4.96
C TRP A 114 1.09 1.69 -5.24
N VAL A 115 0.34 1.93 -4.17
CA VAL A 115 -1.04 2.36 -4.23
C VAL A 115 -1.13 3.71 -3.53
N LEU A 116 -1.58 4.72 -4.24
CA LEU A 116 -1.87 6.04 -3.69
C LEU A 116 -3.39 6.21 -3.62
N VAL A 117 -3.89 6.56 -2.45
CA VAL A 117 -5.28 6.94 -2.25
C VAL A 117 -5.31 8.41 -1.83
N GLU A 118 -5.76 9.26 -2.74
CA GLU A 118 -5.92 10.70 -2.55
C GLU A 118 -7.42 11.03 -2.40
N CYS A 119 -7.83 11.32 -1.17
CA CYS A 119 -9.20 11.49 -0.76
C CYS A 119 -9.57 12.98 -0.66
N CYS A 120 -10.57 13.37 -1.45
CA CYS A 120 -11.34 14.60 -1.29
C CYS A 120 -12.71 14.20 -0.71
N ASP A 121 -12.74 14.12 0.62
CA ASP A 121 -13.67 13.47 1.56
C ASP A 121 -15.15 13.25 1.15
N HIS A 122 -15.75 14.12 0.33
CA HIS A 122 -17.19 14.06 0.02
C HIS A 122 -17.54 13.18 -1.19
N LEU A 123 -16.60 12.98 -2.12
CA LEU A 123 -16.83 12.22 -3.35
C LEU A 123 -16.70 10.72 -3.14
N PHE A 124 -15.86 10.34 -2.19
CA PHE A 124 -15.61 8.95 -1.84
C PHE A 124 -16.74 8.33 -1.04
N GLU A 125 -17.48 9.07 -0.22
CA GLU A 125 -18.69 8.55 0.44
C GLU A 125 -19.73 8.12 -0.60
N GLN A 126 -19.96 8.95 -1.62
CA GLN A 126 -20.93 8.67 -2.69
C GLN A 126 -20.48 7.51 -3.61
N LYS A 127 -19.17 7.34 -3.81
CA LYS A 127 -18.58 6.29 -4.65
C LYS A 127 -17.97 5.14 -3.84
N SER A 128 -18.31 5.05 -2.55
CA SER A 128 -17.71 4.12 -1.57
C SER A 128 -17.80 2.66 -1.99
N THR A 129 -18.87 2.27 -2.70
CA THR A 129 -19.02 0.89 -3.21
C THR A 129 -17.99 0.56 -4.30
N VAL A 130 -17.75 1.48 -5.24
CA VAL A 130 -16.77 1.27 -6.32
C VAL A 130 -15.35 1.32 -5.77
N LEU A 131 -15.07 2.28 -4.89
CA LEU A 131 -13.79 2.35 -4.17
C LEU A 131 -13.52 1.03 -3.45
N LYS A 132 -14.49 0.55 -2.66
CA LYS A 132 -14.36 -0.71 -1.92
C LYS A 132 -14.07 -1.87 -2.86
N ARG A 133 -14.77 -1.98 -4.01
CA ARG A 133 -14.49 -3.02 -5.02
C ARG A 133 -13.05 -2.94 -5.53
N ILE A 134 -12.53 -1.75 -5.84
CA ILE A 134 -11.16 -1.53 -6.32
C ILE A 134 -10.15 -1.92 -5.24
N LEU A 135 -10.30 -1.38 -4.03
CA LEU A 135 -9.43 -1.67 -2.90
C LEU A 135 -9.48 -3.15 -2.52
N ASP A 136 -10.65 -3.80 -2.63
CA ASP A 136 -10.78 -5.23 -2.43
C ASP A 136 -9.97 -5.94 -3.50
N ALA A 137 -10.12 -5.61 -4.78
CA ALA A 137 -9.34 -6.27 -5.84
C ALA A 137 -7.82 -6.15 -5.67
N ILE A 138 -7.31 -5.29 -4.79
CA ILE A 138 -5.89 -5.22 -4.44
C ILE A 138 -5.60 -6.11 -3.22
N PRO A 139 -4.96 -7.28 -3.40
CA PRO A 139 -4.69 -8.20 -2.29
C PRO A 139 -3.66 -7.66 -1.28
N GLY A 140 -2.83 -6.70 -1.68
CA GLY A 140 -1.78 -6.06 -0.89
C GLY A 140 -0.86 -5.24 -1.79
N THR A 141 -0.04 -4.38 -1.18
CA THR A 141 0.92 -3.51 -1.89
C THR A 141 2.22 -3.38 -1.08
N LYS A 142 3.33 -3.09 -1.73
CA LYS A 142 4.56 -2.74 -1.02
C LYS A 142 4.41 -1.40 -0.31
N LEU A 143 3.90 -0.38 -1.00
CA LEU A 143 3.68 0.95 -0.45
C LEU A 143 2.21 1.34 -0.63
N LEU A 144 1.56 1.69 0.47
CA LEU A 144 0.26 2.34 0.52
C LEU A 144 0.46 3.77 0.99
N GLU A 145 0.18 4.74 0.14
CA GLU A 145 0.17 6.16 0.49
C GLU A 145 -1.27 6.66 0.57
N ILE A 146 -1.56 7.41 1.62
CA ILE A 146 -2.89 7.91 1.95
C ILE A 146 -2.77 9.43 2.14
N ILE A 147 -3.56 10.18 1.36
CA ILE A 147 -3.69 11.63 1.45
C ILE A 147 -5.19 11.92 1.62
N GLY A 148 -5.66 12.14 2.84
CA GLY A 148 -7.09 12.38 3.13
C GLY A 148 -7.74 11.29 3.98
N GLU A 149 -9.08 11.29 4.04
CA GLU A 149 -9.83 10.31 4.83
C GLU A 149 -9.79 8.90 4.22
N PHE A 150 -9.35 7.91 4.99
CA PHE A 150 -9.31 6.51 4.57
C PHE A 150 -9.82 5.63 5.71
N GLN A 151 -10.77 4.75 5.39
CA GLN A 151 -11.31 3.80 6.36
C GLN A 151 -10.47 2.53 6.40
N ALA A 152 -10.53 1.83 7.54
CA ALA A 152 -9.84 0.56 7.72
C ALA A 152 -10.22 -0.41 6.61
N HIS A 153 -9.22 -0.89 5.87
CA HIS A 153 -9.42 -1.75 4.71
C HIS A 153 -8.40 -2.90 4.69
N ARG A 154 -8.71 -4.01 4.01
CA ARG A 154 -7.82 -5.17 3.95
C ARG A 154 -6.45 -4.86 3.34
N ILE A 155 -6.44 -3.96 2.34
CA ILE A 155 -5.22 -3.51 1.68
C ILE A 155 -4.23 -2.90 2.69
N LEU A 156 -4.72 -2.19 3.70
CA LEU A 156 -3.90 -1.58 4.73
C LEU A 156 -3.17 -2.65 5.57
N LYS A 157 -3.86 -3.73 5.94
CA LYS A 157 -3.26 -4.85 6.69
C LYS A 157 -2.23 -5.65 5.89
N ASN A 158 -2.37 -5.67 4.57
CA ASN A 158 -1.49 -6.42 3.66
C ASN A 158 -0.46 -5.50 2.97
N SER A 159 -0.23 -4.30 3.52
CA SER A 159 0.76 -3.36 3.03
C SER A 159 2.05 -3.47 3.83
N GLN A 160 3.20 -3.41 3.16
CA GLN A 160 4.51 -3.45 3.84
C GLN A 160 4.91 -2.08 4.38
N ILE A 161 4.59 -1.02 3.64
CA ILE A 161 4.85 0.36 4.02
C ILE A 161 3.54 1.13 3.90
N ILE A 162 3.17 1.85 4.95
CA ILE A 162 2.00 2.71 4.97
C ILE A 162 2.47 4.12 5.30
N LYS A 163 2.14 5.08 4.44
CA LYS A 163 2.36 6.49 4.71
C LYS A 163 1.03 7.22 4.69
N ASN A 164 0.73 7.92 5.77
CA ASN A 164 -0.38 8.87 5.83
C ASN A 164 0.21 10.28 5.88
N TYR A 165 -0.10 11.09 4.87
CA TYR A 165 0.49 12.43 4.72
C TYR A 165 -0.29 13.54 5.44
N LEU A 166 -1.49 13.22 5.94
CA LEU A 166 -2.30 14.12 6.74
C LEU A 166 -2.41 13.58 8.18
N TRP A 167 -3.59 13.74 8.77
CA TRP A 167 -3.92 13.16 10.06
C TRP A 167 -4.46 11.76 9.86
N LEU A 168 -3.96 10.84 10.68
CA LEU A 168 -4.49 9.49 10.81
C LEU A 168 -5.99 9.61 11.14
N PRO A 169 -6.87 9.12 10.25
CA PRO A 169 -8.30 9.06 10.53
C PRO A 169 -8.58 8.21 11.76
N GLU A 170 -9.57 8.59 12.57
CA GLU A 170 -9.91 7.86 13.80
C GLU A 170 -10.18 6.37 13.55
N SER A 171 -10.80 6.07 12.41
CA SER A 171 -11.13 4.72 11.98
C SER A 171 -9.91 3.81 11.75
N LEU A 172 -8.71 4.38 11.57
CA LEU A 172 -7.47 3.63 11.40
C LEU A 172 -6.71 3.38 12.69
N GLU A 173 -7.02 4.09 13.77
CA GLU A 173 -6.31 3.95 15.05
C GLU A 173 -6.30 2.53 15.60
N PRO A 174 -7.43 1.79 15.65
CA PRO A 174 -7.42 0.43 16.17
C PRO A 174 -6.57 -0.51 15.31
N VAL A 175 -6.47 -0.22 14.01
CA VAL A 175 -5.66 -1.03 13.09
C VAL A 175 -4.17 -0.77 13.32
N VAL A 176 -3.78 0.50 13.49
CA VAL A 176 -2.39 0.87 13.82
C VAL A 176 -1.96 0.26 15.14
N LEU A 177 -2.79 0.34 16.19
CA LEU A 177 -2.50 -0.29 17.48
C LEU A 177 -2.37 -1.81 17.35
N SER A 178 -3.30 -2.46 16.63
CA SER A 178 -3.23 -3.90 16.36
C SER A 178 -1.97 -4.28 15.57
N MET A 179 -1.51 -3.46 14.63
CA MET A 179 -0.26 -3.72 13.91
C MET A 179 0.95 -3.75 14.84
N ILE A 180 1.03 -2.81 15.78
CA ILE A 180 2.09 -2.70 16.79
C ILE A 180 2.03 -3.89 17.75
N GLU A 181 0.85 -4.18 18.30
CA GLU A 181 0.66 -5.23 19.32
C GLU A 181 0.95 -6.64 18.80
N ASN A 182 0.70 -6.88 17.50
CA ASN A 182 0.91 -8.18 16.87
C ASN A 182 2.27 -8.29 16.16
N CYS A 183 3.13 -7.28 16.26
CA CYS A 183 4.44 -7.24 15.58
C CYS A 183 4.35 -7.60 14.08
N HIS A 184 3.35 -7.07 13.38
CA HIS A 184 3.25 -7.29 11.93
C HIS A 184 4.45 -6.63 11.24
N SER A 185 5.08 -7.32 10.29
CA SER A 185 6.19 -6.77 9.49
C SER A 185 5.70 -5.60 8.64
N VAL A 186 5.75 -4.38 9.19
CA VAL A 186 5.20 -3.17 8.58
C VAL A 186 5.98 -1.94 9.01
N THR A 187 6.20 -1.05 8.05
CA THR A 187 6.63 0.32 8.30
C THR A 187 5.43 1.24 8.21
N PHE A 188 5.16 2.03 9.24
CA PHE A 188 4.10 3.04 9.22
C PHE A 188 4.67 4.42 9.49
N SER A 189 4.22 5.42 8.74
CA SER A 189 4.50 6.85 8.98
C SER A 189 3.21 7.65 8.92
N GLY A 190 2.97 8.53 9.88
CA GLY A 190 1.81 9.43 9.83
C GLY A 190 1.77 10.48 10.93
N GLY A 191 0.70 11.26 10.94
CA GLY A 191 0.42 12.27 11.96
C GLY A 191 -0.86 11.99 12.74
N VAL A 192 -0.99 12.48 13.97
CA VAL A 192 -2.25 12.51 14.74
C VAL A 192 -2.46 13.91 15.34
N GLN A 193 -3.70 14.39 15.33
CA GLN A 193 -4.03 15.72 15.86
C GLN A 193 -3.82 15.81 17.38
N LEU A 194 -3.44 16.99 17.87
CA LEU A 194 -3.05 17.22 19.26
C LEU A 194 -4.12 16.81 20.29
N HIS A 195 -5.40 17.01 19.98
CA HIS A 195 -6.50 16.69 20.89
C HIS A 195 -6.72 15.17 21.06
N ARG A 196 -6.08 14.33 20.24
CA ARG A 196 -6.21 12.87 20.26
C ARG A 196 -5.19 12.23 21.21
N GLN A 197 -4.95 12.86 22.37
CA GLN A 197 -3.97 12.43 23.37
C GLN A 197 -4.20 10.99 23.86
N ARG A 198 -5.46 10.57 23.99
CA ARG A 198 -5.80 9.19 24.38
C ARG A 198 -5.24 8.14 23.42
N PHE A 199 -5.21 8.43 22.12
CA PHE A 199 -4.58 7.53 21.16
C PHE A 199 -3.07 7.54 21.33
N VAL A 200 -2.47 8.71 21.48
CA VAL A 200 -1.02 8.88 21.68
C VAL A 200 -0.55 8.08 22.90
N ASP A 201 -1.28 8.16 24.02
CA ASP A 201 -0.96 7.42 25.23
C ASP A 201 -0.98 5.90 24.99
N LYS A 202 -2.01 5.39 24.32
CA LYS A 202 -2.13 3.97 23.95
C LYS A 202 -1.05 3.54 22.96
N PHE A 203 -0.73 4.39 21.99
CA PHE A 203 0.31 4.14 21.01
C PHE A 203 1.68 4.00 21.69
N VAL A 204 1.99 4.93 22.59
CA VAL A 204 3.22 4.92 23.38
C VAL A 204 3.29 3.66 24.26
N GLU A 205 2.20 3.30 24.94
CA GLU A 205 2.12 2.07 25.73
C GLU A 205 2.34 0.81 24.89
N ALA A 206 1.70 0.72 23.72
CA ALA A 206 1.86 -0.39 22.80
C ALA A 206 3.30 -0.50 22.28
N MET A 207 3.93 0.63 21.93
CA MET A 207 5.33 0.68 21.50
C MET A 207 6.32 0.32 22.62
N ASP A 208 6.11 0.82 23.84
CA ASP A 208 6.93 0.46 25.01
C ASP A 208 6.86 -1.05 25.28
N LYS A 209 5.65 -1.62 25.26
CA LYS A 209 5.43 -3.06 25.40
C LYS A 209 6.10 -3.86 24.29
N ALA A 210 5.92 -3.46 23.03
CA ALA A 210 6.48 -4.16 21.87
C ALA A 210 8.02 -4.07 21.81
N SER A 211 8.61 -3.01 22.40
CA SER A 211 10.07 -2.84 22.51
C SER A 211 10.67 -3.47 23.77
N GLY A 212 9.87 -4.12 24.61
CA GLY A 212 10.35 -4.75 25.85
C GLY A 212 10.75 -3.75 26.95
N LYS A 213 10.37 -2.47 26.83
CA LYS A 213 10.57 -1.49 27.91
C LYS A 213 9.51 -1.72 29.00
N THR A 214 9.91 -2.26 30.14
CA THR A 214 9.09 -2.22 31.36
C THR A 214 9.02 -0.79 31.89
N GLN A 215 7.79 -0.27 32.05
CA GLN A 215 7.49 1.09 32.50
C GLN A 215 8.38 1.57 33.66
N THR A 216 9.29 2.52 33.39
CA THR A 216 9.74 3.48 34.40
C THR A 216 8.72 4.62 34.44
N LEU A 217 7.66 4.40 35.22
CA LEU A 217 6.68 5.39 35.60
C LEU A 217 7.38 6.52 36.38
N ASP A 218 7.43 7.71 35.78
CA ASP A 218 6.83 8.95 36.32
C ASP A 218 7.58 10.23 35.95
N ASN A 219 8.87 10.17 35.59
CA ASN A 219 9.63 11.40 35.29
C ASN A 219 9.92 11.68 33.80
N GLU A 220 9.85 10.67 32.92
CA GLU A 220 10.05 10.85 31.46
C GLU A 220 8.75 11.13 30.68
N ARG A 221 7.60 11.18 31.36
CA ARG A 221 6.29 11.48 30.74
C ARG A 221 6.20 12.88 30.12
N LYS A 222 7.14 13.78 30.44
CA LYS A 222 7.16 15.18 29.96
C LYS A 222 7.88 15.39 28.62
N GLU A 223 8.63 14.40 28.13
CA GLU A 223 9.22 14.48 26.79
C GLU A 223 8.36 13.69 25.81
N LEU A 224 7.40 14.37 25.18
CA LEU A 224 6.53 13.81 24.11
C LEU A 224 7.31 13.43 22.84
N ASN A 225 8.61 13.72 22.81
CA ASN A 225 9.55 13.21 21.83
C ASN A 225 10.18 11.91 22.36
N ARG A 226 9.68 10.75 21.91
CA ARG A 226 10.22 9.45 22.28
C ARG A 226 10.84 8.74 21.09
N LYS A 227 11.93 8.01 21.35
CA LYS A 227 12.60 7.15 20.38
C LYS A 227 12.70 5.73 20.93
N TRP A 228 12.44 4.78 20.05
CA TRP A 228 12.64 3.34 20.22
C TRP A 228 13.62 2.85 19.15
N GLN A 229 14.15 1.64 19.30
CA GLN A 229 14.99 1.04 18.26
C GLN A 229 14.24 0.89 16.92
N ASN A 230 12.93 0.69 17.01
CA ASN A 230 12.04 0.42 15.90
C ASN A 230 11.16 1.61 15.52
N GLY A 231 11.41 2.82 16.02
CA GLY A 231 10.56 3.97 15.68
C GLY A 231 10.74 5.20 16.55
N PHE A 232 9.94 6.23 16.29
CA PHE A 232 9.86 7.44 17.09
C PHE A 232 8.47 8.04 17.06
N ILE A 233 8.19 8.87 18.06
CA ILE A 233 7.10 9.85 18.08
C ILE A 233 7.70 11.22 18.38
N GLN A 234 7.24 12.23 17.67
CA GLN A 234 7.69 13.61 17.83
C GLN A 234 6.49 14.54 17.88
N GLU A 235 6.47 15.44 18.85
CA GLU A 235 5.48 16.50 18.92
C GLU A 235 5.81 17.62 17.92
N TRP A 236 4.85 17.94 17.08
CA TRP A 236 4.85 19.11 16.21
C TRP A 236 3.98 20.17 16.86
N ARG A 237 4.63 21.08 17.60
CA ARG A 237 4.08 22.08 18.55
C ARG A 237 2.83 22.88 18.12
N ILE A 238 2.47 22.88 16.84
CA ILE A 238 1.32 23.64 16.30
C ILE A 238 0.26 22.72 15.68
N TYR A 239 0.62 21.49 15.30
CA TYR A 239 -0.18 20.69 14.39
C TYR A 239 -0.58 19.32 14.96
N GLY A 240 0.23 18.69 15.81
CA GLY A 240 -0.06 17.37 16.37
C GLY A 240 1.18 16.56 16.65
N PHE A 241 1.09 15.24 16.53
CA PHE A 241 2.20 14.30 16.71
C PHE A 241 2.52 13.62 15.39
N SER A 242 3.80 13.48 15.05
CA SER A 242 4.25 12.60 13.98
C SER A 242 4.85 11.34 14.57
N PHE A 243 4.63 10.21 13.92
CA PHE A 243 5.22 8.95 14.34
C PHE A 243 5.68 8.14 13.13
N HIS A 244 6.72 7.36 13.37
CA HIS A 244 7.29 6.42 12.43
C HIS A 244 7.67 5.16 13.19
N PHE A 245 7.27 3.99 12.72
CA PHE A 245 7.70 2.73 13.30
C PHE A 245 7.89 1.65 12.23
N THR A 246 8.76 0.70 12.51
CA THR A 246 9.07 -0.45 11.65
C THR A 246 9.18 -1.70 12.51
N PHE A 247 8.29 -2.67 12.30
CA PHE A 247 8.43 -4.00 12.91
C PHE A 247 8.97 -4.99 11.87
N PRO A 248 9.87 -5.90 12.27
CA PRO A 248 10.37 -6.97 11.40
C PRO A 248 9.31 -8.03 11.10
#